data_AF-A0A428UC35-F1
#
_entry.id   AF-A0A428UC35-F1
#
_cell.length_a   1.000
_cell.length_b   1.000
_cell.length_c   1.000
_cell.angle_alpha   90.00
_cell.angle_beta   90.00
_cell.angle_gamma   90.00
#
_symmetry.space_group_name_H-M   'P 1'
#
loop_
_entity.id
_entity.type
_entity.pdbx_description
1 polymer ?
#
loop_
_entity_poly.entity_id
_entity_poly.type
_entity_poly.pdbx_seq_one_letter_code
_entity_poly.pdbx_strand_id
1 'polypeptide(L)'
;MFTRPRLPRGNTLCQCQFKFPSVLAWPRFKTTTTTTTTKGPKRLPKRRRETDEPAILAWLLGYSDQAQQPSGAPWPDLPKLVSKKANATIRRVRFVSIDIDGLHQDKAGIRQFDFGVSVLDTVMIHRQLKRPLDPKINLATQLIKSSHYLVEDAEYGVGRRTRFAFGSCRVSSLTKLKQRLKKETKNHNVVLIMHGAATEVSVMKRLCIELNPVFTIDTTTAVQHLFRKRNLRWLLKEYKIPHETMRLHYAGNDAHYILRVLLMIAARHAKTKPSGREPPDWVPVFEAVARSPRPEPEALRKCGPLRITPGNKERKQMERRREILERIEKRMGEPSRDREMVGLKGCRQRFPNCDAMSPSWADRYTISQYGMLP
;
A
#
# COMPACT_ATOMS: atom_id res chain seq x y z
N MET A 1 58.29 0.68 42.40
CA MET A 1 59.12 0.79 41.18
C MET A 1 58.22 0.70 39.97
N PHE A 2 57.95 1.83 39.32
CA PHE A 2 57.11 1.94 38.12
C PHE A 2 58.03 2.06 36.89
N THR A 3 57.90 1.13 35.94
CA THR A 3 58.59 1.21 34.64
C THR A 3 57.62 1.66 33.56
N ARG A 4 57.93 2.81 32.96
CA ARG A 4 57.20 3.39 31.80
C ARG A 4 57.62 2.69 30.50
N PRO A 5 56.71 2.43 29.55
CA PRO A 5 57.09 2.10 28.17
C PRO A 5 57.37 3.35 27.34
N ARG A 6 58.40 3.26 26.50
CA ARG A 6 58.88 4.28 25.56
C ARG A 6 58.02 4.34 24.30
N LEU A 7 57.80 5.55 23.78
CA LEU A 7 57.28 5.82 22.43
C LEU A 7 58.40 5.69 21.38
N PRO A 8 58.12 5.22 20.15
CA PRO A 8 59.02 5.41 19.01
C PRO A 8 58.76 6.75 18.31
N ARG A 9 59.87 7.41 17.92
CA ARG A 9 59.92 8.56 17.03
C ARG A 9 60.08 8.10 15.57
N GLY A 10 59.43 8.82 14.65
CA GLY A 10 60.10 9.37 13.47
C GLY A 10 59.78 8.79 12.09
N ASN A 11 59.54 9.75 11.17
CA ASN A 11 59.70 9.72 9.71
C ASN A 11 58.52 9.15 8.90
N THR A 12 58.02 9.74 7.80
CA THR A 12 58.58 10.73 6.86
C THR A 12 57.44 11.42 6.09
N LEU A 13 57.72 12.64 5.59
CA LEU A 13 56.86 13.47 4.74
C LEU A 13 56.45 12.77 3.42
N CYS A 14 55.20 12.98 2.99
CA CYS A 14 54.80 12.96 1.58
C CYS A 14 53.94 14.20 1.29
N GLN A 15 54.54 15.19 0.62
CA GLN A 15 53.85 16.32 0.01
C GLN A 15 53.20 15.84 -1.29
N CYS A 16 51.87 15.89 -1.39
CA CYS A 16 51.17 15.85 -2.66
C CYS A 16 50.72 17.27 -3.02
N GLN A 17 51.39 17.84 -4.02
CA GLN A 17 51.03 19.08 -4.68
C GLN A 17 49.71 18.88 -5.45
N PHE A 18 48.67 19.65 -5.11
CA PHE A 18 47.50 19.82 -5.98
C PHE A 18 47.65 21.11 -6.78
N LYS A 19 47.75 20.94 -8.10
CA LYS A 19 47.81 22.00 -9.11
C LYS A 19 46.44 22.68 -9.24
N PHE A 20 46.42 24.00 -9.11
CA PHE A 20 45.36 24.86 -9.63
C PHE A 20 45.48 24.98 -11.16
N PRO A 21 44.37 24.95 -11.92
CA PRO A 21 44.32 25.60 -13.22
C PRO A 21 43.47 26.87 -13.12
N SER A 22 44.15 28.02 -13.20
CA SER A 22 43.58 29.30 -13.61
C SER A 22 43.73 29.44 -15.12
N VAL A 23 42.63 29.38 -15.89
CA VAL A 23 42.60 30.01 -17.22
C VAL A 23 41.24 30.68 -17.42
N LEU A 24 41.36 31.97 -17.69
CA LEU A 24 40.38 32.95 -18.10
C LEU A 24 39.54 32.49 -19.30
N ALA A 25 38.22 32.61 -19.18
CA ALA A 25 37.32 32.68 -20.33
C ALA A 25 36.25 33.76 -20.08
N TRP A 26 36.26 34.76 -20.96
CA TRP A 26 35.40 35.95 -20.94
C TRP A 26 33.92 35.59 -21.18
N PRO A 27 32.96 36.29 -20.53
CA PRO A 27 31.56 36.18 -20.91
C PRO A 27 31.25 37.04 -22.14
N ARG A 28 30.81 36.40 -23.23
CA ARG A 28 30.13 37.06 -24.36
C ARG A 28 28.79 37.61 -23.86
N PHE A 29 28.69 38.93 -23.78
CA PHE A 29 27.42 39.65 -23.66
C PHE A 29 26.55 39.33 -24.89
N LYS A 30 25.43 38.63 -24.67
CA LYS A 30 24.32 38.61 -25.62
C LYS A 30 23.30 39.65 -25.16
N THR A 31 23.26 40.77 -25.87
CA THR A 31 22.16 41.73 -25.84
C THR A 31 20.88 41.00 -26.23
N THR A 32 20.06 40.67 -25.23
CA THR A 32 18.74 40.08 -25.46
C THR A 32 17.73 41.21 -25.30
N THR A 33 17.10 41.59 -26.40
CA THR A 33 16.09 42.63 -26.52
C THR A 33 14.92 42.36 -25.56
N THR A 34 14.78 43.22 -24.55
CA THR A 34 13.70 43.18 -23.57
C THR A 34 12.39 43.62 -24.22
N THR A 35 11.62 42.67 -24.77
CA THR A 35 10.21 42.90 -25.10
C THR A 35 9.41 42.81 -23.80
N THR A 36 9.04 43.97 -23.27
CA THR A 36 8.11 44.15 -22.14
C THR A 36 6.70 43.73 -22.56
N THR A 37 6.45 42.42 -22.61
CA THR A 37 5.07 41.91 -22.62
C THR A 37 4.54 42.06 -21.19
N THR A 38 3.63 43.00 -21.00
CA THR A 38 2.82 43.20 -19.80
C THR A 38 2.07 41.90 -19.48
N LYS A 39 2.70 41.02 -18.70
CA LYS A 39 2.06 39.84 -18.13
C LYS A 39 1.02 40.33 -17.13
N GLY A 40 -0.24 40.32 -17.54
CA GLY A 40 -1.37 40.54 -16.65
C GLY A 40 -1.28 39.67 -15.38
N PRO A 41 -1.94 40.09 -14.29
CA PRO A 41 -1.76 39.49 -12.97
C PRO A 41 -1.95 37.97 -13.06
N LYS A 42 -0.88 37.23 -12.74
CA LYS A 42 -0.92 35.78 -12.66
C LYS A 42 -2.00 35.41 -11.65
N ARG A 43 -3.14 34.93 -12.14
CA ARG A 43 -4.22 34.40 -11.29
C ARG A 43 -3.61 33.40 -10.32
N LEU A 44 -3.67 33.71 -9.04
CA LEU A 44 -3.22 32.80 -7.99
C LEU A 44 -3.90 31.44 -8.20
N PRO A 45 -3.16 30.33 -8.10
CA PRO A 45 -3.73 29.02 -8.32
C PRO A 45 -4.91 28.81 -7.37
N LYS A 46 -6.08 28.53 -7.95
CA LYS A 46 -7.32 28.26 -7.21
C LYS A 46 -7.03 27.18 -6.16
N ARG A 47 -7.10 27.55 -4.88
CA ARG A 47 -6.82 26.65 -3.76
C ARG A 47 -7.76 25.44 -3.88
N ARG A 48 -7.17 24.25 -4.04
CA ARG A 48 -7.95 23.01 -4.12
C ARG A 48 -8.68 22.81 -2.80
N ARG A 49 -9.97 22.47 -2.86
CA ARG A 49 -10.75 22.17 -1.65
C ARG A 49 -10.21 20.91 -1.00
N GLU A 50 -10.15 20.95 0.33
CA GLU A 50 -9.84 19.79 1.15
C GLU A 50 -10.95 18.74 1.01
N THR A 51 -10.59 17.48 1.20
CA THR A 51 -11.50 16.34 1.09
C THR A 51 -11.95 15.87 2.45
N ASP A 52 -12.71 14.79 2.45
CA ASP A 52 -13.32 14.18 3.63
C ASP A 52 -12.28 13.43 4.49
N GLU A 53 -11.25 12.85 3.87
CA GLU A 53 -10.27 11.99 4.56
C GLU A 53 -9.45 12.72 5.64
N PRO A 54 -8.96 13.95 5.44
CA PRO A 54 -8.30 14.72 6.50
C PRO A 54 -9.22 14.98 7.71
N ALA A 55 -10.51 15.22 7.50
CA ALA A 55 -11.48 15.40 8.59
C ALA A 55 -11.68 14.10 9.36
N ILE A 56 -11.81 12.97 8.67
CA ILE A 56 -11.89 11.62 9.27
C ILE A 56 -10.63 11.34 10.10
N LEU A 57 -9.43 11.61 9.56
CA LEU A 57 -8.17 11.44 10.29
C LEU A 57 -8.09 12.33 11.53
N ALA A 58 -8.53 13.58 11.41
CA ALA A 58 -8.53 14.54 12.51
C ALA A 58 -9.44 14.11 13.66
N TRP A 59 -10.59 13.55 13.34
CA TRP A 59 -11.51 12.98 14.32
C TRP A 59 -10.99 11.67 14.93
N LEU A 60 -10.47 10.74 14.11
CA LEU A 60 -9.94 9.45 14.57
C LEU A 60 -8.75 9.61 15.51
N LEU A 61 -7.89 10.58 15.25
CA LEU A 61 -6.64 10.81 15.99
C LEU A 61 -6.74 11.97 16.98
N GLY A 62 -7.95 12.53 17.15
CA GLY A 62 -8.31 13.50 18.20
C GLY A 62 -7.51 14.79 18.21
N TYR A 63 -7.10 15.29 17.04
CA TYR A 63 -6.37 16.57 16.92
C TYR A 63 -7.21 17.70 16.33
N SER A 64 -8.52 17.49 16.19
CA SER A 64 -9.47 18.53 15.77
C SER A 64 -10.83 18.28 16.40
N ASP A 65 -11.13 19.02 17.46
CA ASP A 65 -12.44 18.96 18.14
C ASP A 65 -13.58 19.49 17.25
N GLN A 66 -13.24 20.34 16.26
CA GLN A 66 -14.17 20.94 15.30
C GLN A 66 -14.37 20.10 14.03
N ALA A 67 -13.82 18.89 13.95
CA ALA A 67 -14.03 18.06 12.76
C ALA A 67 -15.53 17.71 12.66
N GLN A 68 -16.21 18.21 11.63
CA GLN A 68 -17.56 17.80 11.30
C GLN A 68 -17.50 16.60 10.35
N GLN A 69 -18.44 15.67 10.50
CA GLN A 69 -18.52 14.56 9.57
C GLN A 69 -18.92 15.11 8.19
N PRO A 70 -18.25 14.71 7.10
CA PRO A 70 -18.54 15.24 5.78
C PRO A 70 -19.97 15.04 5.29
N SER A 71 -20.65 13.99 5.76
CA SER A 71 -22.07 13.74 5.48
C SER A 71 -23.04 14.61 6.28
N GLY A 72 -22.55 15.38 7.26
CA GLY A 72 -23.36 16.09 8.25
C GLY A 72 -23.95 15.20 9.36
N ALA A 73 -23.79 13.87 9.26
CA ALA A 73 -24.22 12.92 10.28
C ALA A 73 -23.37 13.04 11.56
N PRO A 74 -23.86 12.53 12.72
CA PRO A 74 -23.02 12.41 13.90
C PRO A 74 -21.95 11.34 13.70
N TRP A 75 -20.74 11.61 14.18
CA TRP A 75 -19.65 10.66 14.17
C TRP A 75 -20.02 9.36 14.90
N PRO A 76 -19.56 8.18 14.44
CA PRO A 76 -19.82 6.92 15.10
C PRO A 76 -19.21 6.90 16.51
N ASP A 77 -19.90 6.28 17.45
CA ASP A 77 -19.40 6.16 18.82
C ASP A 77 -18.30 5.09 18.89
N LEU A 78 -17.04 5.54 18.84
CA LEU A 78 -15.87 4.68 18.93
C LEU A 78 -15.14 4.88 20.27
N PRO A 79 -14.70 3.81 20.95
CA PRO A 79 -13.96 3.93 22.20
C PRO A 79 -12.72 4.81 22.05
N LYS A 80 -12.44 5.65 23.05
CA LYS A 80 -11.27 6.53 23.09
C LYS A 80 -10.13 5.88 23.88
N LEU A 81 -8.91 6.02 23.39
CA LEU A 81 -7.66 5.75 24.09
C LEU A 81 -7.07 7.10 24.49
N VAL A 82 -7.20 7.44 25.77
CA VAL A 82 -6.70 8.72 26.31
C VAL A 82 -5.33 8.49 26.94
N SER A 83 -4.37 9.34 26.60
CA SER A 83 -3.09 9.43 27.29
C SER A 83 -2.92 10.85 27.81
N LYS A 84 -3.24 11.07 29.09
CA LYS A 84 -3.07 12.39 29.74
C LYS A 84 -1.62 12.86 29.68
N LYS A 85 -0.67 11.93 29.88
CA LYS A 85 0.78 12.22 29.82
C LYS A 85 1.25 12.62 28.42
N ALA A 86 0.59 12.12 27.38
CA ALA A 86 1.07 12.27 26.00
C ALA A 86 0.23 13.24 25.15
N ASN A 87 -0.58 14.08 25.80
CA ASN A 87 -1.53 15.00 25.16
C ASN A 87 -2.25 14.40 23.93
N ALA A 88 -2.71 13.13 24.05
CA ALA A 88 -3.20 12.37 22.92
C ALA A 88 -4.51 11.68 23.26
N THR A 89 -5.50 11.89 22.40
CA THR A 89 -6.75 11.13 22.38
C THR A 89 -6.87 10.45 21.03
N ILE A 90 -6.76 9.12 20.98
CA ILE A 90 -6.84 8.35 19.74
C ILE A 90 -8.04 7.41 19.85
N ARG A 91 -8.87 7.30 18.80
CA ARG A 91 -9.95 6.32 18.77
C ARG A 91 -9.38 4.90 18.63
N ARG A 92 -9.98 3.95 19.34
CA ARG A 92 -9.62 2.53 19.28
C ARG A 92 -10.12 1.93 17.97
N VAL A 93 -9.29 2.06 16.94
CA VAL A 93 -9.51 1.51 15.61
C VAL A 93 -8.32 0.68 15.14
N ARG A 94 -8.58 -0.16 14.14
CA ARG A 94 -7.58 -0.92 13.40
C ARG A 94 -7.52 -0.39 11.98
N PHE A 95 -6.38 0.18 11.60
CA PHE A 95 -6.12 0.52 10.22
C PHE A 95 -5.76 -0.75 9.46
N VAL A 96 -6.49 -1.02 8.39
CA VAL A 96 -6.24 -2.16 7.49
C VAL A 96 -6.01 -1.59 6.11
N SER A 97 -4.76 -1.62 5.66
CA SER A 97 -4.37 -1.21 4.31
C SER A 97 -4.40 -2.40 3.37
N ILE A 98 -4.99 -2.21 2.19
CA ILE A 98 -5.14 -3.23 1.16
C ILE A 98 -4.66 -2.69 -0.17
N ASP A 99 -4.01 -3.57 -0.91
CA ASP A 99 -3.65 -3.37 -2.32
C ASP A 99 -3.89 -4.69 -3.05
N ILE A 100 -4.29 -4.63 -4.32
CA ILE A 100 -4.55 -5.81 -5.15
C ILE A 100 -3.82 -5.62 -6.48
N ASP A 101 -2.98 -6.58 -6.84
CA ASP A 101 -2.20 -6.55 -8.08
C ASP A 101 -2.26 -7.92 -8.76
N GLY A 102 -1.62 -8.07 -9.92
CA GLY A 102 -1.46 -9.35 -10.60
C GLY A 102 -2.77 -10.01 -11.01
N LEU A 103 -3.83 -9.21 -11.23
CA LEU A 103 -5.14 -9.70 -11.63
C LEU A 103 -5.07 -10.44 -12.97
N HIS A 104 -5.35 -11.74 -12.92
CA HIS A 104 -5.59 -12.57 -14.09
C HIS A 104 -7.07 -12.92 -14.16
N GLN A 105 -7.70 -12.61 -15.28
CA GLN A 105 -9.12 -12.83 -15.50
C GLN A 105 -9.34 -13.56 -16.84
N ASP A 106 -10.23 -14.53 -16.85
CA ASP A 106 -10.74 -15.18 -18.05
C ASP A 106 -12.26 -14.91 -18.24
N LYS A 107 -12.88 -15.62 -19.18
CA LYS A 107 -14.33 -15.53 -19.45
C LYS A 107 -15.20 -15.92 -18.24
N ALA A 108 -14.69 -16.74 -17.32
CA ALA A 108 -15.42 -17.21 -16.14
C ALA A 108 -15.18 -16.33 -14.90
N GLY A 109 -14.21 -15.42 -14.92
CA GLY A 109 -13.98 -14.44 -13.86
C GLY A 109 -12.51 -14.31 -13.46
N ILE A 110 -12.29 -13.74 -12.27
CA ILE A 110 -10.95 -13.59 -11.71
C ILE A 110 -10.44 -14.97 -11.31
N ARG A 111 -9.25 -15.34 -11.81
CA ARG A 111 -8.61 -16.65 -11.62
C ARG A 111 -7.37 -16.61 -10.78
N GLN A 112 -6.71 -15.46 -10.70
CA GLN A 112 -5.52 -15.26 -9.89
C GLN A 112 -5.36 -13.79 -9.57
N PHE A 113 -4.84 -13.49 -8.39
CA PHE A 113 -4.44 -12.15 -8.00
C PHE A 113 -3.51 -12.19 -6.79
N ASP A 114 -2.74 -11.13 -6.62
CA ASP A 114 -1.92 -10.87 -5.45
C ASP A 114 -2.73 -9.95 -4.51
N PHE A 115 -2.86 -10.33 -3.24
CA PHE A 115 -3.63 -9.60 -2.24
C PHE A 115 -2.73 -9.18 -1.08
N GLY A 116 -2.48 -7.88 -0.97
CA GLY A 116 -1.68 -7.28 0.08
C GLY A 116 -2.53 -6.84 1.24
N VAL A 117 -2.08 -7.12 2.47
CA VAL A 117 -2.72 -6.61 3.68
C VAL A 117 -1.66 -6.11 4.64
N SER A 118 -1.86 -4.91 5.17
CA SER A 118 -1.05 -4.37 6.28
C SER A 118 -1.94 -3.81 7.37
N VAL A 119 -1.68 -4.21 8.61
CA VAL A 119 -2.52 -3.92 9.77
C VAL A 119 -1.73 -3.11 10.79
N LEU A 120 -2.33 -2.03 11.28
CA LEU A 120 -1.83 -1.25 12.41
C LEU A 120 -2.96 -1.01 13.42
N ASP A 121 -2.75 -1.42 14.66
CA ASP A 121 -3.70 -1.22 15.75
C ASP A 121 -3.33 0.04 16.55
N THR A 122 -4.28 0.96 16.70
CA THR A 122 -4.08 2.20 17.49
C THR A 122 -3.75 1.93 18.95
N VAL A 123 -4.15 0.77 19.49
CA VAL A 123 -3.73 0.33 20.84
C VAL A 123 -2.21 0.18 20.92
N MET A 124 -1.56 -0.28 19.85
CA MET A 124 -0.10 -0.45 19.83
C MET A 124 0.61 0.90 19.77
N ILE A 125 0.08 1.87 19.04
CA ILE A 125 0.55 3.26 19.06
C ILE A 125 0.41 3.83 20.48
N HIS A 126 -0.77 3.70 21.10
CA HIS A 126 -1.02 4.20 22.45
C HIS A 126 -0.06 3.61 23.49
N ARG A 127 0.29 2.32 23.36
CA ARG A 127 1.33 1.68 24.17
C ARG A 127 2.72 2.25 23.88
N GLN A 128 3.05 2.49 22.61
CA GLN A 128 4.33 3.07 22.22
C GLN A 128 4.52 4.49 22.76
N LEU A 129 3.46 5.30 22.86
CA LEU A 129 3.50 6.63 23.48
C LEU A 129 3.99 6.65 24.93
N LYS A 130 3.95 5.50 25.62
CA LYS A 130 4.41 5.38 27.01
C LYS A 130 5.92 5.09 27.11
N ARG A 131 6.61 4.94 25.99
CA ARG A 131 8.02 4.56 25.90
C ARG A 131 8.79 5.60 25.10
N PRO A 132 10.06 5.88 25.45
CA PRO A 132 10.91 6.71 24.61
C PRO A 132 11.10 6.07 23.23
N LEU A 133 11.27 6.90 22.21
CA LEU A 133 11.60 6.44 20.87
C LEU A 133 13.07 6.01 20.85
N ASP A 134 13.33 4.76 20.50
CA ASP A 134 14.68 4.25 20.26
C ASP A 134 14.96 4.26 18.75
N PRO A 135 15.91 5.08 18.26
CA PRO A 135 16.25 5.14 16.83
C PRO A 135 16.84 3.84 16.28
N LYS A 136 17.34 2.94 17.14
CA LYS A 136 17.87 1.62 16.72
C LYS A 136 16.75 0.62 16.45
N ILE A 137 15.53 0.88 16.94
CA ILE A 137 14.39 0.00 16.76
C ILE A 137 13.67 0.35 15.45
N ASN A 138 13.47 -0.66 14.61
CA ASN A 138 12.57 -0.56 13.48
C ASN A 138 11.11 -0.62 13.97
N LEU A 139 10.51 0.54 14.22
CA LEU A 139 9.14 0.62 14.74
C LEU A 139 8.10 0.10 13.74
N ALA A 140 8.35 0.23 12.43
CA ALA A 140 7.44 -0.31 11.42
C ALA A 140 7.29 -1.83 11.55
N THR A 141 8.37 -2.59 11.76
CA THR A 141 8.28 -4.05 11.90
C THR A 141 7.63 -4.49 13.21
N GLN A 142 7.63 -3.65 14.25
CA GLN A 142 6.95 -3.93 15.51
C GLN A 142 5.46 -3.61 15.48
N LEU A 143 5.10 -2.51 14.81
CA LEU A 143 3.76 -1.93 14.89
C LEU A 143 2.88 -2.30 13.69
N ILE A 144 3.46 -2.50 12.51
CA ILE A 144 2.74 -2.86 11.30
C ILE A 144 2.93 -4.35 11.01
N LYS A 145 1.83 -5.10 10.95
CA LYS A 145 1.83 -6.49 10.52
C LYS A 145 1.41 -6.58 9.07
N SER A 146 2.29 -7.11 8.22
CA SER A 146 2.03 -7.23 6.79
C SER A 146 1.99 -8.67 6.33
N SER A 147 1.11 -8.95 5.37
CA SER A 147 0.96 -10.24 4.72
C SER A 147 0.75 -10.04 3.23
N HIS A 148 1.33 -10.95 2.46
CA HIS A 148 1.13 -11.02 1.02
C HIS A 148 0.51 -12.37 0.69
N TYR A 149 -0.66 -12.37 0.05
CA TYR A 149 -1.36 -13.58 -0.36
C TYR A 149 -1.33 -13.72 -1.88
N LEU A 150 -0.80 -14.83 -2.36
CA LEU A 150 -0.98 -15.28 -3.73
C LEU A 150 -2.26 -16.08 -3.78
N VAL A 151 -3.30 -15.55 -4.43
CA VAL A 151 -4.61 -16.18 -4.49
C VAL A 151 -4.78 -16.87 -5.83
N GLU A 152 -5.00 -18.18 -5.77
CA GLU A 152 -5.25 -19.09 -6.90
C GLU A 152 -4.05 -19.38 -7.84
N ASP A 153 -4.17 -20.53 -8.52
CA ASP A 153 -3.18 -21.38 -9.23
C ASP A 153 -1.83 -21.68 -8.54
N ALA A 154 -1.64 -22.95 -8.14
CA ALA A 154 -0.42 -23.42 -7.49
C ALA A 154 0.79 -23.48 -8.44
N GLU A 155 0.54 -23.59 -9.76
CA GLU A 155 1.59 -23.79 -10.77
C GLU A 155 2.27 -22.47 -11.17
N TYR A 156 1.58 -21.33 -11.05
CA TYR A 156 2.04 -20.03 -11.58
C TYR A 156 2.96 -19.22 -10.64
N GLY A 157 3.26 -19.74 -9.43
CA GLY A 157 3.60 -18.88 -8.29
C GLY A 157 5.02 -18.95 -7.72
N VAL A 158 5.96 -19.72 -8.26
CA VAL A 158 7.24 -19.97 -7.54
C VAL A 158 8.18 -18.76 -7.59
N GLY A 159 8.24 -18.03 -8.71
CA GLY A 159 9.21 -16.94 -8.91
C GLY A 159 8.89 -15.61 -8.19
N ARG A 160 7.61 -15.31 -7.92
CA ARG A 160 7.18 -14.01 -7.36
C ARG A 160 7.27 -13.93 -5.82
N ARG A 161 7.51 -15.05 -5.14
CA ARG A 161 7.47 -15.15 -3.66
C ARG A 161 8.63 -14.43 -2.95
N THR A 162 9.76 -14.22 -3.64
CA THR A 162 11.01 -13.77 -3.01
C THR A 162 11.11 -12.25 -2.81
N ARG A 163 10.17 -11.45 -3.34
CA ARG A 163 10.28 -9.98 -3.33
C ARG A 163 9.41 -9.26 -2.30
N PHE A 164 8.55 -9.99 -1.57
CA PHE A 164 7.83 -9.40 -0.43
C PHE A 164 8.81 -9.12 0.73
N ALA A 165 8.83 -7.87 1.21
CA ALA A 165 9.85 -7.40 2.15
C ALA A 165 9.37 -7.34 3.61
N PHE A 166 8.07 -7.42 3.89
CA PHE A 166 7.54 -7.04 5.21
C PHE A 166 6.91 -8.21 5.99
N GLY A 167 7.23 -9.45 5.63
CA GLY A 167 6.75 -10.62 6.36
C GLY A 167 6.65 -11.88 5.50
N SER A 168 5.63 -12.70 5.78
CA SER A 168 5.40 -13.95 5.05
C SER A 168 4.57 -13.74 3.78
N CYS A 169 5.04 -14.28 2.66
CA CYS A 169 4.22 -14.55 1.49
C CYS A 169 3.50 -15.90 1.67
N ARG A 170 2.21 -15.99 1.30
CA ARG A 170 1.41 -17.21 1.48
C ARG A 170 0.58 -17.48 0.25
N VAL A 171 0.57 -18.72 -0.21
CA VAL A 171 -0.45 -19.19 -1.17
C VAL A 171 -1.75 -19.44 -0.41
N SER A 172 -2.87 -18.97 -0.94
CA SER A 172 -4.19 -19.13 -0.33
C SER A 172 -5.26 -19.35 -1.39
N SER A 173 -6.29 -20.13 -1.07
CA SER A 173 -7.54 -20.06 -1.83
C SER A 173 -8.32 -18.81 -1.43
N LEU A 174 -9.24 -18.36 -2.30
CA LEU A 174 -10.14 -17.24 -2.00
C LEU A 174 -10.93 -17.47 -0.70
N THR A 175 -11.47 -18.67 -0.49
CA THR A 175 -12.20 -19.02 0.73
C THR A 175 -11.34 -18.88 1.99
N LYS A 176 -10.10 -19.39 1.96
CA LYS A 176 -9.17 -19.24 3.10
C LYS A 176 -8.78 -17.78 3.32
N LEU A 177 -8.61 -17.00 2.26
CA LEU A 177 -8.34 -15.56 2.37
C LEU A 177 -9.51 -14.85 3.06
N LYS A 178 -10.75 -15.06 2.60
CA LYS A 178 -11.96 -14.49 3.22
C LYS A 178 -12.07 -14.82 4.70
N GLN A 179 -11.84 -16.09 5.07
CA GLN A 179 -11.86 -16.51 6.47
C GLN A 179 -10.79 -15.81 7.31
N ARG A 180 -9.58 -15.63 6.76
CA ARG A 180 -8.50 -14.90 7.44
C ARG A 180 -8.84 -13.43 7.61
N LEU A 181 -9.31 -12.76 6.57
CA LEU A 181 -9.73 -11.37 6.63
C LEU A 181 -10.85 -11.17 7.65
N LYS A 182 -11.88 -12.02 7.62
CA LYS A 182 -12.97 -12.01 8.60
C LYS A 182 -12.43 -12.18 10.02
N LYS A 183 -11.47 -13.08 10.26
CA LYS A 183 -10.85 -13.25 11.57
C LYS A 183 -10.06 -12.01 12.00
N GLU A 184 -9.33 -11.40 11.07
CA GLU A 184 -8.50 -10.22 11.33
C GLU A 184 -9.33 -8.96 11.63
N THR A 185 -10.52 -8.85 11.03
CA THR A 185 -11.44 -7.71 11.23
C THR A 185 -12.49 -7.95 12.32
N LYS A 186 -12.78 -9.20 12.68
CA LYS A 186 -13.79 -9.54 13.70
C LYS A 186 -13.51 -8.82 15.02
N ASN A 187 -14.55 -8.20 15.59
CA ASN A 187 -14.52 -7.47 16.86
C ASN A 187 -13.60 -6.23 16.88
N HIS A 188 -13.27 -5.68 15.72
CA HIS A 188 -12.47 -4.46 15.61
C HIS A 188 -13.23 -3.40 14.83
N ASN A 189 -13.09 -2.14 15.24
CA ASN A 189 -13.52 -0.99 14.44
C ASN A 189 -12.49 -0.79 13.32
N VAL A 190 -12.79 -1.29 12.13
CA VAL A 190 -11.87 -1.28 11.00
C VAL A 190 -11.97 0.04 10.24
N VAL A 191 -10.82 0.61 9.92
CA VAL A 191 -10.68 1.70 8.96
C VAL A 191 -9.89 1.16 7.78
N LEU A 192 -10.53 1.09 6.62
CA LEU A 192 -9.96 0.52 5.40
C LEU A 192 -9.15 1.59 4.65
N ILE A 193 -7.91 1.27 4.31
CA ILE A 193 -6.98 2.20 3.66
C ILE A 193 -6.58 1.64 2.29
N MET A 194 -6.65 2.48 1.26
CA MET A 194 -6.29 2.12 -0.11
C MET A 194 -5.58 3.29 -0.80
N HIS A 195 -5.10 3.07 -2.02
CA HIS A 195 -4.43 4.08 -2.83
C HIS A 195 -4.97 4.05 -4.25
N GLY A 196 -5.93 4.93 -4.56
CA GLY A 196 -6.67 4.86 -5.82
C GLY A 196 -7.72 3.75 -5.79
N ALA A 197 -8.57 3.77 -4.77
CA ALA A 197 -9.38 2.65 -4.28
C ALA A 197 -10.40 2.06 -5.27
N ALA A 198 -10.66 2.73 -6.40
CA ALA A 198 -11.72 2.34 -7.33
C ALA A 198 -11.54 0.90 -7.85
N THR A 199 -10.31 0.53 -8.19
CA THR A 199 -9.98 -0.81 -8.69
C THR A 199 -10.14 -1.85 -7.59
N GLU A 200 -9.56 -1.62 -6.41
CA GLU A 200 -9.58 -2.56 -5.29
C GLU A 200 -11.01 -2.79 -4.79
N VAL A 201 -11.82 -1.74 -4.68
CA VAL A 201 -13.23 -1.83 -4.28
C VAL A 201 -14.03 -2.66 -5.29
N SER A 202 -13.84 -2.40 -6.60
CA SER A 202 -14.51 -3.15 -7.66
C SER A 202 -14.14 -4.64 -7.62
N VAL A 203 -12.85 -4.94 -7.47
CA VAL A 203 -12.35 -6.32 -7.37
C VAL A 203 -12.87 -7.01 -6.11
N MET A 204 -12.80 -6.37 -4.94
CA MET A 204 -13.32 -6.94 -3.70
C MET A 204 -14.81 -7.25 -3.78
N LYS A 205 -15.60 -6.37 -4.41
CA LYS A 205 -17.03 -6.59 -4.66
C LYS A 205 -17.27 -7.82 -5.53
N ARG A 206 -16.56 -7.94 -6.67
CA ARG A 206 -16.66 -9.11 -7.57
C ARG A 206 -16.26 -10.41 -6.89
N LEU A 207 -15.27 -10.35 -6.00
CA LEU A 207 -14.81 -11.48 -5.20
C LEU A 207 -15.70 -11.75 -3.98
N CYS A 208 -16.72 -10.94 -3.71
CA CYS A 208 -17.56 -11.00 -2.50
C CYS A 208 -16.71 -11.03 -1.21
N ILE A 209 -15.75 -10.09 -1.11
CA ILE A 209 -14.95 -9.85 0.09
C ILE A 209 -15.54 -8.66 0.83
N GLU A 210 -16.19 -8.93 1.96
CA GLU A 210 -16.84 -7.92 2.79
C GLU A 210 -16.05 -7.74 4.09
N LEU A 211 -15.56 -6.50 4.33
CA LEU A 211 -14.79 -6.15 5.52
C LEU A 211 -15.55 -5.26 6.51
N ASN A 212 -16.68 -4.68 6.09
CA ASN A 212 -17.54 -3.79 6.89
C ASN A 212 -16.76 -2.71 7.65
N PRO A 213 -15.97 -1.87 6.96
CA PRO A 213 -15.21 -0.82 7.62
C PRO A 213 -16.13 0.30 8.13
N VAL A 214 -15.74 0.93 9.24
CA VAL A 214 -16.41 2.14 9.76
C VAL A 214 -16.13 3.33 8.84
N PHE A 215 -14.90 3.39 8.30
CA PHE A 215 -14.49 4.38 7.30
C PHE A 215 -13.57 3.76 6.27
N THR A 216 -13.63 4.28 5.05
CA THR A 216 -12.66 4.01 3.98
C THR A 216 -11.90 5.29 3.68
N ILE A 217 -10.57 5.21 3.62
CA ILE A 217 -9.68 6.33 3.32
C ILE A 217 -8.89 5.99 2.07
N ASP A 218 -9.08 6.78 1.02
CA ASP A 218 -8.22 6.76 -0.17
C ASP A 218 -7.09 7.77 0.01
N THR A 219 -5.85 7.28 0.09
CA THR A 219 -4.68 8.14 0.27
C THR A 219 -4.44 9.08 -0.91
N THR A 220 -4.90 8.76 -2.13
CA THR A 220 -4.80 9.67 -3.29
C THR A 220 -5.70 10.89 -3.14
N THR A 221 -6.91 10.68 -2.61
CA THR A 221 -7.90 11.73 -2.33
C THR A 221 -7.46 12.55 -1.12
N ALA A 222 -6.99 11.89 -0.06
CA ALA A 222 -6.50 12.55 1.17
C ALA A 222 -5.40 13.59 0.91
N VAL A 223 -4.54 13.37 -0.09
CA VAL A 223 -3.47 14.32 -0.44
C VAL A 223 -3.80 15.26 -1.61
N GLN A 224 -5.00 15.19 -2.18
CA GLN A 224 -5.27 15.85 -3.46
C GLN A 224 -5.14 17.38 -3.40
N HIS A 225 -5.40 17.95 -2.23
CA HIS A 225 -5.30 19.37 -1.95
C HIS A 225 -3.84 19.81 -1.72
N LEU A 226 -2.95 18.87 -1.34
CA LEU A 226 -1.54 19.11 -1.07
C LEU A 226 -0.67 18.98 -2.33
N PHE A 227 -0.96 17.99 -3.18
CA PHE A 227 -0.07 17.63 -4.28
C PHE A 227 -0.76 17.47 -5.63
N ARG A 228 -0.07 17.84 -6.72
CA ARG A 228 -0.48 17.50 -8.09
C ARG A 228 -0.24 16.03 -8.42
N LYS A 229 0.94 15.52 -8.08
CA LYS A 229 1.31 14.11 -8.27
C LYS A 229 0.89 13.30 -7.04
N ARG A 230 0.26 12.15 -7.28
CA ARG A 230 -0.41 11.38 -6.22
C ARG A 230 -0.14 9.88 -6.30
N ASN A 231 0.72 9.42 -7.19
CA ASN A 231 1.08 7.99 -7.22
C ASN A 231 1.94 7.63 -6.01
N LEU A 232 1.85 6.37 -5.58
CA LEU A 232 2.48 5.86 -4.37
C LEU A 232 4.00 6.11 -4.37
N ARG A 233 4.69 5.77 -5.45
CA ARG A 233 6.14 5.97 -5.60
C ARG A 233 6.56 7.42 -5.34
N TRP A 234 5.81 8.38 -5.88
CA TRP A 234 6.09 9.80 -5.69
C TRP A 234 5.85 10.22 -4.23
N LEU A 235 4.74 9.79 -3.62
CA LEU A 235 4.45 10.08 -2.21
C LEU A 235 5.50 9.50 -1.26
N LEU A 236 6.02 8.29 -1.55
CA LEU A 236 7.10 7.70 -0.76
C LEU A 236 8.38 8.54 -0.81
N LYS A 237 8.71 9.11 -1.97
CA LYS A 237 9.85 10.04 -2.09
C LYS A 237 9.59 11.35 -1.36
N GLU A 238 8.43 11.97 -1.59
CA GLU A 238 8.02 13.24 -0.97
C GLU A 238 8.06 13.15 0.57
N TYR A 239 7.54 12.06 1.13
CA TYR A 239 7.51 11.85 2.58
C TYR A 239 8.81 11.25 3.16
N LYS A 240 9.82 11.01 2.31
CA LYS A 240 11.10 10.38 2.68
C LYS A 240 10.92 9.02 3.34
N ILE A 241 9.99 8.21 2.83
CA ILE A 241 9.73 6.84 3.27
C ILE A 241 10.71 5.90 2.53
N PRO A 242 11.60 5.20 3.26
CA PRO A 242 12.57 4.30 2.62
C PRO A 242 11.88 3.17 1.85
N HIS A 243 12.19 3.04 0.56
CA HIS A 243 11.64 2.01 -0.33
C HIS A 243 12.65 1.62 -1.43
N GLU A 244 12.49 0.44 -2.04
CA GLU A 244 13.20 0.13 -3.30
C GLU A 244 12.17 0.12 -4.42
N THR A 245 12.48 0.83 -5.51
CA THR A 245 11.57 0.90 -6.66
C THR A 245 11.25 -0.50 -7.23
N MET A 246 12.23 -1.40 -7.27
CA MET A 246 12.05 -2.76 -7.85
C MET A 246 11.15 -3.69 -7.03
N ARG A 247 10.73 -3.26 -5.82
CA ARG A 247 9.83 -4.00 -4.93
C ARG A 247 8.45 -3.36 -4.80
N LEU A 248 8.19 -2.27 -5.52
CA LEU A 248 6.82 -1.81 -5.78
C LEU A 248 6.15 -2.74 -6.80
N HIS A 249 4.82 -2.69 -6.93
CA HIS A 249 4.01 -3.65 -7.70
C HIS A 249 4.01 -5.05 -7.08
N TYR A 250 4.05 -5.08 -5.75
CA TYR A 250 3.84 -6.28 -4.96
C TYR A 250 2.80 -5.90 -3.93
N ALA A 251 1.60 -6.43 -4.08
CA ALA A 251 0.44 -6.00 -3.30
C ALA A 251 0.74 -5.86 -1.80
N GLY A 252 1.38 -6.86 -1.19
CA GLY A 252 1.80 -6.80 0.22
C GLY A 252 2.77 -5.66 0.58
N ASN A 253 3.74 -5.34 -0.29
CA ASN A 253 4.65 -4.21 -0.10
C ASN A 253 3.91 -2.88 -0.26
N ASP A 254 3.07 -2.77 -1.30
CA ASP A 254 2.31 -1.55 -1.57
C ASP A 254 1.31 -1.27 -0.46
N ALA A 255 0.55 -2.27 0.00
CA ALA A 255 -0.30 -2.16 1.19
C ALA A 255 0.46 -1.67 2.43
N HIS A 256 1.70 -2.13 2.64
CA HIS A 256 2.54 -1.66 3.75
C HIS A 256 2.92 -0.19 3.57
N TYR A 257 3.37 0.19 2.38
CA TYR A 257 3.77 1.56 2.05
C TYR A 257 2.59 2.54 2.07
N ILE A 258 1.41 2.16 1.60
CA ILE A 258 0.16 2.93 1.69
C ILE A 258 -0.13 3.30 3.15
N LEU A 259 0.01 2.33 4.06
CA LEU A 259 -0.20 2.58 5.49
C LEU A 259 0.83 3.57 6.04
N ARG A 260 2.10 3.46 5.66
CA ARG A 260 3.14 4.42 6.07
C ARG A 260 2.89 5.82 5.50
N VAL A 261 2.41 5.91 4.26
CA VAL A 261 1.98 7.17 3.64
C VAL A 261 0.82 7.79 4.44
N LEU A 262 -0.19 7.01 4.82
CA LEU A 262 -1.29 7.49 5.66
C LEU A 262 -0.79 8.11 6.96
N LEU A 263 0.16 7.47 7.65
CA LEU A 263 0.75 8.01 8.88
C LEU A 263 1.42 9.37 8.64
N MET A 264 2.11 9.53 7.51
CA MET A 264 2.73 10.80 7.13
C MET A 264 1.72 11.88 6.74
N ILE A 265 0.62 11.51 6.10
CA ILE A 265 -0.50 12.42 5.81
C ILE A 265 -1.07 12.95 7.14
N ALA A 266 -1.39 12.05 8.08
CA ALA A 266 -1.91 12.41 9.39
C ALA A 266 -0.94 13.30 10.18
N ALA A 267 0.34 12.94 10.24
CA ALA A 267 1.37 13.72 10.91
C ALA A 267 1.53 15.12 10.31
N ARG A 268 1.55 15.23 8.97
CA ARG A 268 1.63 16.52 8.27
C ARG A 268 0.38 17.36 8.54
N HIS A 269 -0.81 16.79 8.43
CA HIS A 269 -2.07 17.50 8.62
C HIS A 269 -2.18 18.06 10.05
N ALA A 270 -1.83 17.26 11.06
CA ALA A 270 -1.80 17.71 12.46
C ALA A 270 -0.81 18.86 12.69
N LYS A 271 0.38 18.82 12.08
CA LYS A 271 1.37 19.92 12.17
C LYS A 271 0.90 21.20 11.46
N THR A 272 0.14 21.09 10.38
CA THR A 272 -0.31 22.25 9.59
C THR A 272 -1.55 22.94 10.13
N LYS A 273 -2.33 22.30 11.01
CA LYS A 273 -3.52 22.92 11.57
C LYS A 273 -3.14 23.99 12.62
N PRO A 274 -3.44 25.28 12.38
CA PRO A 274 -3.12 26.36 13.29
C PRO A 274 -4.12 26.37 14.45
N SER A 275 -4.01 25.41 15.36
CA SER A 275 -4.84 25.37 16.57
C SER A 275 -4.21 26.11 17.75
N GLY A 276 -3.02 26.71 17.57
CA GLY A 276 -2.22 27.31 18.64
C GLY A 276 -1.69 26.28 19.66
N ARG A 277 -2.06 25.00 19.52
CA ARG A 277 -1.61 23.89 20.36
C ARG A 277 -0.39 23.23 19.73
N GLU A 278 0.48 22.69 20.58
CA GLU A 278 1.56 21.82 20.13
C GLU A 278 1.01 20.59 19.40
N PRO A 279 1.73 20.05 18.39
CA PRO A 279 1.33 18.80 17.74
C PRO A 279 1.20 17.67 18.76
N PRO A 280 0.22 16.75 18.60
CA PRO A 280 0.08 15.62 19.51
C PRO A 280 1.33 14.72 19.54
N ASP A 281 1.62 14.10 20.69
CA ASP A 281 2.85 13.27 20.87
C ASP A 281 2.91 12.03 19.98
N TRP A 282 1.79 11.61 19.37
CA TRP A 282 1.80 10.54 18.37
C TRP A 282 2.42 10.98 17.04
N VAL A 283 2.55 12.28 16.78
CA VAL A 283 3.12 12.80 15.53
C VAL A 283 4.56 12.32 15.33
N PRO A 284 5.49 12.49 16.30
CA PRO A 284 6.83 11.89 16.21
C PRO A 284 6.83 10.36 16.04
N VAL A 285 5.92 9.65 16.71
CA VAL A 285 5.80 8.19 16.58
C VAL A 285 5.40 7.80 15.15
N PHE A 286 4.43 8.50 14.58
CA PHE A 286 3.97 8.25 13.21
C PHE A 286 5.06 8.50 12.19
N GLU A 287 5.81 9.60 12.34
CA GLU A 287 6.96 9.90 11.49
C GLU A 287 8.05 8.83 11.63
N ALA A 288 8.35 8.38 12.85
CA ALA A 288 9.35 7.35 13.09
C ALA A 288 8.93 5.99 12.49
N VAL A 289 7.67 5.58 12.63
CA VAL A 289 7.13 4.37 11.97
C VAL A 289 7.18 4.52 10.45
N ALA A 290 6.69 5.62 9.92
CA ALA A 290 6.64 5.84 8.48
C ALA A 290 8.02 5.96 7.83
N ARG A 291 9.05 6.40 8.56
CA ARG A 291 10.43 6.53 8.05
C ARG A 291 11.41 5.47 8.55
N SER A 292 10.96 4.51 9.37
CA SER A 292 11.75 3.32 9.75
C SER A 292 12.48 2.69 8.55
N PRO A 293 13.69 2.15 8.74
CA PRO A 293 14.38 1.47 7.65
C PRO A 293 13.57 0.27 7.17
N ARG A 294 13.90 -0.24 6.00
CA ARG A 294 13.36 -1.53 5.57
C ARG A 294 13.97 -2.65 6.44
N PRO A 295 13.23 -3.75 6.69
CA PRO A 295 13.84 -4.92 7.29
C PRO A 295 14.91 -5.50 6.35
N GLU A 296 16.06 -5.87 6.92
CA GLU A 296 17.14 -6.51 6.19
C GLU A 296 16.67 -7.89 5.64
N PRO A 297 17.08 -8.27 4.41
CA PRO A 297 16.66 -9.54 3.80
C PRO A 297 16.97 -10.78 4.66
N GLU A 298 18.06 -10.75 5.42
CA GLU A 298 18.49 -11.87 6.27
C GLU A 298 17.56 -12.11 7.47
N ALA A 299 16.94 -11.06 8.00
CA ALA A 299 15.94 -11.19 9.06
C ALA A 299 14.68 -11.94 8.57
N LEU A 300 14.40 -11.90 7.26
CA LEU A 300 13.26 -12.58 6.63
C LEU A 300 13.58 -14.03 6.23
N ARG A 301 14.85 -14.35 5.95
CA ARG A 301 15.29 -15.73 5.62
C ARG A 301 15.11 -16.73 6.78
N LYS A 302 14.94 -16.26 8.02
CA LYS A 302 14.62 -17.11 9.18
C LYS A 302 13.21 -17.70 9.14
N CYS A 303 12.31 -17.19 8.28
CA CYS A 303 11.17 -17.97 7.84
C CYS A 303 11.72 -19.02 6.86
N GLY A 304 12.04 -20.21 7.38
CA GLY A 304 12.58 -21.33 6.59
C GLY A 304 11.75 -21.59 5.32
N PRO A 305 12.26 -22.41 4.37
CA PRO A 305 11.56 -22.69 3.12
C PRO A 305 10.10 -23.01 3.44
N LEU A 306 9.18 -22.18 2.93
CA LEU A 306 7.76 -22.35 3.17
C LEU A 306 7.40 -23.75 2.70
N ARG A 307 7.28 -24.68 3.66
CA ARG A 307 6.73 -26.00 3.43
C ARG A 307 5.29 -25.77 3.03
N ILE A 308 5.06 -25.61 1.73
CA ILE A 308 3.74 -25.84 1.16
C ILE A 308 3.55 -27.34 1.32
N THR A 309 3.01 -27.75 2.46
CA THR A 309 2.35 -29.05 2.56
C THR A 309 0.94 -28.77 2.07
N PRO A 310 0.63 -28.99 0.78
CA PRO A 310 -0.77 -29.00 0.37
C PRO A 310 -1.48 -29.99 1.28
N GLY A 311 -2.58 -29.59 1.92
CA GLY A 311 -3.32 -30.52 2.77
C GLY A 311 -3.70 -31.75 1.94
N ASN A 312 -3.76 -32.94 2.54
CA ASN A 312 -4.04 -34.19 1.80
C ASN A 312 -5.26 -34.10 0.87
N LYS A 313 -6.29 -33.32 1.24
CA LYS A 313 -7.47 -33.05 0.40
C LYS A 313 -7.14 -32.19 -0.82
N GLU A 314 -6.33 -31.15 -0.67
CA GLU A 314 -5.91 -30.27 -1.76
C GLU A 314 -4.93 -31.00 -2.70
N ARG A 315 -4.08 -31.88 -2.15
CA ARG A 315 -3.19 -32.73 -2.95
C ARG A 315 -4.00 -33.70 -3.83
N LYS A 316 -4.98 -34.43 -3.26
CA LYS A 316 -5.88 -35.29 -4.03
C LYS A 316 -6.72 -34.53 -5.06
N GLN A 317 -7.17 -33.32 -4.73
CA GLN A 317 -7.94 -32.50 -5.67
C GLN A 317 -7.08 -32.02 -6.84
N MET A 318 -5.83 -31.64 -6.59
CA MET A 318 -4.87 -31.30 -7.65
C MET A 318 -4.54 -32.51 -8.52
N GLU A 319 -4.34 -33.68 -7.92
CA GLU A 319 -4.04 -34.92 -8.63
C GLU A 319 -5.19 -35.33 -9.57
N ARG A 320 -6.44 -35.26 -9.09
CA ARG A 320 -7.63 -35.48 -9.95
C ARG A 320 -7.73 -34.49 -11.11
N ARG A 321 -7.38 -33.21 -10.88
CA ARG A 321 -7.38 -32.20 -11.95
C ARG A 321 -6.31 -32.50 -13.00
N ARG A 322 -5.13 -32.94 -12.57
CA ARG A 322 -4.03 -33.35 -13.45
C ARG A 322 -4.45 -34.54 -14.32
N GLU A 323 -5.04 -35.57 -13.72
CA GLU A 323 -5.56 -36.74 -14.45
C GLU A 323 -6.63 -36.36 -15.48
N ILE A 324 -7.50 -35.40 -15.16
CA ILE A 324 -8.52 -34.90 -16.10
C ILE A 324 -7.88 -34.18 -17.28
N LEU A 325 -6.90 -33.30 -17.04
CA LEU A 325 -6.21 -32.56 -18.09
C LEU A 325 -5.43 -33.49 -19.02
N GLU A 326 -4.73 -34.48 -18.46
CA GLU A 326 -3.98 -35.48 -19.22
C GLU A 326 -4.91 -36.34 -20.11
N ARG A 327 -6.13 -36.67 -19.62
CA ARG A 327 -7.16 -37.33 -20.44
C ARG A 327 -7.66 -36.45 -21.59
N ILE A 328 -7.81 -35.15 -21.37
CA ILE A 328 -8.22 -34.21 -22.42
C ILE A 328 -7.13 -34.10 -23.48
N GLU A 329 -5.87 -33.95 -23.05
CA GLU A 329 -4.71 -33.86 -23.94
C GLU A 329 -4.56 -35.13 -24.78
N LYS A 330 -4.70 -36.31 -24.18
CA LYS A 330 -4.67 -37.59 -24.90
C LYS A 330 -5.78 -37.69 -25.96
N ARG A 331 -6.99 -37.23 -25.63
CA ARG A 331 -8.11 -37.21 -26.61
C ARG A 331 -7.90 -36.21 -27.74
N MET A 332 -7.17 -35.13 -27.51
CA MET A 332 -6.85 -34.15 -28.55
C MET A 332 -5.67 -34.58 -29.43
N GLY A 333 -4.76 -35.42 -28.89
CA GLY A 333 -3.62 -35.97 -29.62
C GLY A 333 -3.93 -37.23 -30.43
N GLU A 334 -5.07 -37.89 -30.20
CA GLU A 334 -5.52 -39.02 -31.02
C GLU A 334 -6.10 -38.49 -32.34
N PRO A 335 -5.47 -38.76 -33.50
CA PRO A 335 -5.99 -38.32 -34.79
C PRO A 335 -7.37 -38.97 -34.98
N SER A 336 -8.38 -38.12 -35.16
CA SER A 336 -9.76 -38.51 -35.41
C SER A 336 -9.85 -39.41 -36.63
N ARG A 337 -9.74 -40.72 -36.43
CA ARG A 337 -10.16 -41.71 -37.42
C ARG A 337 -11.69 -41.74 -37.37
N ASP A 338 -12.27 -41.33 -38.48
CA ASP A 338 -13.68 -41.50 -38.85
C ASP A 338 -14.70 -40.67 -38.07
N ARG A 339 -15.07 -39.52 -38.65
CA ARG A 339 -16.45 -39.03 -38.56
C ARG A 339 -16.92 -38.50 -39.91
N GLU A 340 -17.65 -39.38 -40.59
CA GLU A 340 -18.60 -39.01 -41.63
C GLU A 340 -19.49 -37.84 -41.17
N MET A 341 -19.68 -36.91 -42.10
CA MET A 341 -20.54 -35.76 -41.94
C MET A 341 -22.01 -36.17 -41.90
N VAL A 342 -22.63 -36.12 -40.72
CA VAL A 342 -24.09 -36.09 -40.59
C VAL A 342 -24.51 -34.68 -40.19
N GLY A 343 -25.23 -34.02 -41.10
CA GLY A 343 -25.71 -32.66 -40.95
C GLY A 343 -26.72 -32.52 -39.80
N LEU A 344 -26.49 -31.52 -38.96
CA LEU A 344 -27.43 -31.12 -37.90
C LEU A 344 -27.93 -29.71 -38.15
N LYS A 345 -29.19 -29.65 -38.58
CA LYS A 345 -30.01 -28.45 -38.67
C LYS A 345 -30.32 -27.91 -37.27
N GLY A 346 -30.09 -26.61 -37.10
CA GLY A 346 -30.95 -25.65 -36.42
C GLY A 346 -31.42 -25.94 -34.99
N CYS A 347 -30.83 -25.26 -34.02
CA CYS A 347 -31.53 -24.93 -32.78
C CYS A 347 -31.14 -23.51 -32.32
N ARG A 348 -32.07 -22.56 -32.51
CA ARG A 348 -32.00 -21.20 -31.95
C ARG A 348 -32.48 -21.26 -30.51
N GLN A 349 -31.61 -20.96 -29.54
CA GLN A 349 -32.03 -20.63 -28.17
C GLN A 349 -31.85 -19.13 -27.92
N ARG A 350 -32.95 -18.49 -27.51
CA ARG A 350 -33.01 -17.10 -27.05
C ARG A 350 -32.53 -17.04 -25.59
N PHE A 351 -31.63 -16.11 -25.28
CA PHE A 351 -31.27 -15.75 -23.91
C PHE A 351 -32.29 -14.76 -23.33
N PRO A 352 -32.64 -14.84 -22.03
CA PRO A 352 -33.43 -13.82 -21.38
C PRO A 352 -32.59 -12.57 -21.05
N ASN A 353 -33.21 -11.41 -21.24
CA ASN A 353 -32.73 -10.09 -20.84
C ASN A 353 -32.49 -10.02 -19.32
N CYS A 354 -31.33 -9.52 -18.94
CA CYS A 354 -30.97 -9.19 -17.56
C CYS A 354 -30.68 -7.69 -17.45
N ASP A 355 -31.71 -6.86 -17.60
CA ASP A 355 -31.69 -5.48 -17.13
C ASP A 355 -32.42 -5.42 -15.79
N ALA A 356 -31.70 -5.11 -14.70
CA ALA A 356 -32.18 -4.23 -13.62
C ALA A 356 -31.23 -4.20 -12.41
N MET A 357 -31.08 -2.98 -11.88
CA MET A 357 -30.70 -2.59 -10.52
C MET A 357 -29.21 -2.38 -10.20
N SER A 358 -28.74 -1.17 -10.53
CA SER A 358 -27.60 -0.52 -9.88
C SER A 358 -28.10 0.43 -8.76
N PRO A 359 -27.56 0.38 -7.53
CA PRO A 359 -27.89 1.33 -6.47
C PRO A 359 -27.15 2.69 -6.62
N SER A 360 -27.80 3.75 -6.16
CA SER A 360 -27.53 5.19 -6.34
C SER A 360 -26.24 5.77 -5.73
N TRP A 361 -25.31 4.94 -5.26
CA TRP A 361 -24.00 5.42 -4.78
C TRP A 361 -22.87 5.28 -5.84
N ALA A 362 -23.16 4.69 -7.00
CA ALA A 362 -22.19 4.40 -8.05
C ALA A 362 -21.75 5.61 -8.91
N ASP A 363 -22.39 6.78 -8.77
CA ASP A 363 -22.21 7.91 -9.69
C ASP A 363 -20.95 8.77 -9.48
N ARG A 364 -20.01 8.37 -8.60
CA ARG A 364 -18.80 9.18 -8.32
C ARG A 364 -17.49 8.71 -8.94
N TYR A 365 -17.48 7.60 -9.69
CA TYR A 365 -16.25 7.09 -10.28
C TYR A 365 -16.43 6.81 -11.76
N THR A 366 -16.17 7.81 -12.59
CA THR A 366 -15.90 7.63 -14.01
C THR A 366 -14.63 6.78 -14.14
N ILE A 367 -14.79 5.57 -14.65
CA ILE A 367 -13.71 4.65 -14.99
C ILE A 367 -12.90 5.29 -16.12
N SER A 368 -11.76 5.88 -15.78
CA SER A 368 -10.74 6.26 -16.75
C SER A 368 -10.08 4.99 -17.28
N GLN A 369 -10.55 4.52 -18.44
CA GLN A 369 -9.91 3.44 -19.18
C GLN A 369 -8.53 3.88 -19.70
N TYR A 370 -7.56 2.98 -19.54
CA TYR A 370 -6.23 2.90 -20.16
C TYR A 370 -5.28 4.11 -20.05
N GLY A 371 -4.13 3.83 -19.43
CA GLY A 371 -2.87 4.52 -19.67
C GLY A 371 -1.73 3.51 -19.61
N MET A 372 -1.52 2.76 -20.70
CA MET A 372 -0.24 2.09 -20.92
C MET A 372 0.82 3.15 -21.25
N LEU A 373 2.02 2.89 -20.72
CA LEU A 373 3.34 3.52 -20.88
C LEU A 373 3.69 3.93 -22.33
N PRO A 374 4.69 4.82 -22.58
CA PRO A 374 5.98 4.99 -21.86
C PRO A 374 6.07 6.13 -20.84
#